data_AF-A0A2A4T228-F1
#
_entry.id   AF-A0A2A4T228-F1
#
_cell.length_a   1.000
_cell.length_b   1.000
_cell.length_c   1.000
_cell.angle_alpha   90.00
_cell.angle_beta   90.00
_cell.angle_gamma   90.00
#
_symmetry.space_group_name_H-M   'P 1'
#
loop_
_entity.id
_entity.type
_entity.pdbx_description
1 polymer ?
#
loop_
_entity_poly.entity_id
_entity_poly.type
_entity_poly.pdbx_seq_one_letter_code
_entity_poly.pdbx_strand_id
1 'polypeptide(L)'
;MLEDSHKLSPSGKYYAPVGDIEEYMDYIREVMPMNDMTEIFGLHDNADITAAINDTNALLDTVLTLMPRSTGAAGKSPDEILQEKSKELLSKIPEAFDLLAASKKHPIKYNESMNTVLQ
;
A
#
# COMPACT_ATOMS: atom_id res chain seq x y z
N MET A 1 8.04 -15.98 36.78
CA MET A 1 9.47 -15.61 36.77
C MET A 1 9.86 -15.61 35.31
N LEU A 2 10.33 -14.49 34.75
CA LEU A 2 10.89 -14.50 33.40
C LEU A 2 12.11 -15.43 33.41
N GLU A 3 12.27 -16.25 32.37
CA GLU A 3 13.46 -17.11 32.22
C GLU A 3 14.70 -16.24 32.00
N ASP A 4 15.84 -16.72 32.49
CA ASP A 4 17.14 -16.09 32.28
C ASP A 4 17.38 -15.95 30.76
N SER A 5 17.72 -14.74 30.30
CA SER A 5 17.86 -14.39 28.87
C SER A 5 16.56 -14.45 28.05
N HIS A 6 15.43 -14.04 28.63
CA HIS A 6 14.19 -13.84 27.87
C HIS A 6 14.40 -12.87 26.70
N LYS A 7 14.09 -13.35 25.49
CA LYS A 7 14.21 -12.59 24.25
C LYS A 7 13.05 -11.61 24.14
N LEU A 8 13.38 -10.34 23.97
CA LEU A 8 12.42 -9.25 23.83
C LEU A 8 11.98 -9.03 22.38
N SER A 9 12.74 -9.58 21.42
CA SER A 9 12.39 -9.52 20.00
C SER A 9 12.50 -10.87 19.28
N PRO A 10 11.81 -11.04 18.13
CA PRO A 10 11.93 -12.22 17.28
C PRO A 10 13.36 -12.49 16.78
N SER A 11 14.15 -11.45 16.47
CA SER A 11 15.55 -11.64 16.04
C SER A 11 16.47 -12.12 17.16
N GLY A 12 16.05 -12.04 18.43
CA GLY A 12 16.81 -12.54 19.57
C GLY A 12 18.07 -11.73 19.90
N LYS A 13 18.25 -10.55 19.29
CA LYS A 13 19.33 -9.61 19.62
C LYS A 13 19.01 -8.78 20.86
N TYR A 14 17.73 -8.50 21.08
CA TYR A 14 17.23 -7.77 22.23
C TYR A 14 16.86 -8.76 23.33
N TYR A 15 17.62 -8.75 24.43
CA TYR A 15 17.37 -9.56 25.62
C TYR A 15 17.86 -8.82 26.86
N ALA A 16 17.34 -9.19 28.02
CA ALA A 16 17.88 -8.69 29.28
C ALA A 16 19.02 -9.62 29.74
N PRO A 17 20.29 -9.18 29.75
CA PRO A 17 21.36 -9.97 30.36
C PRO A 17 21.10 -10.11 31.86
N VAL A 18 21.62 -11.18 32.45
CA VAL A 18 21.55 -11.44 33.89
C VAL A 18 22.96 -11.31 34.41
N GLY A 19 23.23 -10.29 35.23
CA GLY A 19 24.61 -9.90 35.50
C GLY A 19 24.81 -8.65 36.34
N ASP A 20 26.06 -8.25 36.51
CA ASP A 20 26.45 -7.00 37.15
C ASP A 20 26.32 -5.81 36.17
N ILE A 21 26.39 -4.57 36.70
CA ILE A 21 26.25 -3.33 35.90
C ILE A 21 27.22 -3.29 34.71
N GLU A 22 28.42 -3.84 34.87
CA GLU A 22 29.43 -3.90 33.81
C GLU A 22 28.95 -4.75 32.63
N GLU A 23 28.32 -5.91 32.89
CA GLU A 23 27.78 -6.78 31.85
C GLU A 23 26.60 -6.15 31.10
N TYR A 24 25.75 -5.37 31.80
CA TYR A 24 24.72 -4.57 31.15
C TYR A 24 25.34 -3.48 30.24
N MET A 25 26.40 -2.84 30.71
CA MET A 25 27.06 -1.77 29.96
C MET A 25 27.76 -2.31 28.71
N ASP A 26 28.38 -3.48 28.82
CA ASP A 26 29.03 -4.16 27.71
C ASP A 26 27.99 -4.68 26.70
N TYR A 27 26.85 -5.19 27.16
CA TYR A 27 25.73 -5.56 26.29
C TYR A 27 25.24 -4.37 25.45
N ILE A 28 25.03 -3.21 26.07
CA ILE A 28 24.57 -2.01 25.38
C ILE A 28 25.60 -1.52 24.36
N ARG A 29 26.90 -1.62 24.66
CA ARG A 29 27.96 -1.10 23.76
C ARG A 29 28.31 -2.05 22.62
N GLU A 30 28.40 -3.35 22.89
CA GLU A 30 28.98 -4.32 21.96
C GLU A 30 27.92 -5.11 21.18
N VAL A 31 26.73 -5.31 21.77
CA VAL A 31 25.71 -6.21 21.20
C VAL A 31 24.53 -5.45 20.59
N MET A 32 24.16 -4.30 21.16
CA MET A 32 23.05 -3.48 20.64
C MET A 32 23.45 -2.80 19.32
N PRO A 33 22.61 -2.89 18.27
CA PRO A 33 22.89 -2.20 17.02
C PRO A 33 22.77 -0.68 17.20
N MET A 34 23.56 0.08 16.45
CA MET A 34 23.50 1.56 16.46
C MET A 34 22.14 2.09 15.96
N ASN A 35 21.53 1.38 15.02
CA ASN A 35 20.17 1.62 14.56
C ASN A 35 19.28 0.46 15.01
N ASP A 36 18.27 0.79 15.80
CA ASP A 36 17.28 -0.18 16.25
C ASP A 36 16.46 -0.74 15.09
N MET A 37 16.09 -2.01 15.19
CA MET A 37 15.18 -2.64 14.23
C MET A 37 13.73 -2.36 14.65
N THR A 38 12.85 -2.18 13.66
CA THR A 38 11.42 -1.93 13.86
C THR A 38 10.69 -3.00 14.69
N GLU A 39 11.19 -4.24 14.70
CA GLU A 39 10.66 -5.32 15.53
C GLU A 39 10.67 -5.03 17.04
N ILE A 40 11.57 -4.19 17.56
CA ILE A 40 11.62 -3.85 18.98
C ILE A 40 10.39 -3.03 19.40
N PHE A 41 9.81 -2.29 18.45
CA PHE A 41 8.58 -1.53 18.61
C PHE A 41 7.33 -2.37 18.28
N GLY A 42 7.50 -3.66 17.98
CA GLY A 42 6.43 -4.54 17.51
C GLY A 42 5.94 -4.23 16.09
N LEU A 43 6.76 -3.52 15.30
CA LEU A 43 6.44 -3.14 13.93
C LEU A 43 7.06 -4.12 12.93
N HIS A 44 6.45 -4.22 11.75
CA HIS A 44 7.02 -4.98 10.63
C HIS A 44 8.17 -4.20 9.98
N ASP A 45 9.14 -4.88 9.37
CA ASP A 45 10.26 -4.30 8.60
C ASP A 45 9.85 -3.26 7.53
N ASN A 46 8.58 -3.25 7.11
CA ASN A 46 8.06 -2.27 6.14
C ASN A 46 7.82 -0.90 6.77
N ALA A 47 7.82 -0.81 8.10
CA ALA A 47 7.72 0.45 8.83
C ALA A 47 8.97 1.33 8.57
N ASP A 48 10.15 0.72 8.44
CA ASP A 48 11.38 1.44 8.08
C ASP A 48 11.28 2.03 6.66
N ILE A 49 10.75 1.26 5.71
CA ILE A 49 10.49 1.75 4.34
C ILE A 49 9.49 2.90 4.37
N THR A 50 8.41 2.76 5.14
CA THR A 50 7.36 3.77 5.26
C THR A 50 7.89 5.07 5.87
N ALA A 51 8.70 4.97 6.92
CA ALA A 51 9.37 6.11 7.54
C ALA A 51 10.30 6.82 6.55
N ALA A 52 11.15 6.07 5.84
CA ALA A 52 12.05 6.63 4.83
C ALA A 52 11.29 7.32 3.68
N ILE A 53 10.17 6.76 3.23
CA ILE A 53 9.29 7.40 2.23
C ILE A 53 8.71 8.71 2.77
N ASN A 54 8.21 8.71 4.01
CA ASN A 54 7.64 9.90 4.63
C ASN A 54 8.67 11.01 4.79
N ASP A 55 9.87 10.70 5.28
CA ASP A 55 10.96 11.65 5.43
C ASP A 55 11.42 12.21 4.08
N THR A 56 11.51 11.34 3.06
CA THR A 56 11.86 11.75 1.70
C THR A 56 10.81 12.69 1.13
N ASN A 57 9.52 12.37 1.29
CA ASN A 57 8.43 13.24 0.83
C ASN A 57 8.45 14.59 1.53
N ALA A 58 8.65 14.61 2.86
CA ALA A 58 8.75 15.86 3.62
C ALA A 58 9.94 16.73 3.17
N LEU A 59 11.08 16.09 2.87
CA LEU A 59 12.24 16.78 2.32
C LEU A 59 11.93 17.36 0.93
N LEU A 60 11.33 16.56 0.05
CA LEU A 60 10.96 17.00 -1.30
C LEU A 60 9.95 18.15 -1.26
N ASP A 61 8.93 18.08 -0.40
CA ASP A 61 7.96 19.16 -0.20
C ASP A 61 8.62 20.44 0.29
N THR A 62 9.60 20.32 1.20
CA THR A 62 10.40 21.45 1.67
C THR A 62 11.20 22.06 0.52
N VAL A 63 11.85 21.22 -0.30
CA VAL A 63 12.60 21.67 -1.49
C VAL A 63 11.69 22.37 -2.49
N LEU A 64 10.51 21.81 -2.78
CA LEU A 64 9.51 22.41 -3.67
C LEU A 64 9.02 23.77 -3.15
N THR A 65 8.92 23.93 -1.83
CA THR A 65 8.52 25.20 -1.20
C THR A 65 9.61 26.27 -1.34
N LEU A 66 10.88 25.87 -1.34
CA LEU A 66 12.02 26.78 -1.53
C LEU A 66 12.27 27.13 -3.00
N MET A 67 11.79 26.30 -3.94
CA MET A 67 11.92 26.58 -5.36
C MET A 67 11.15 27.85 -5.73
N PRO A 68 11.75 28.78 -6.50
CA PRO A 68 11.00 29.90 -7.05
C PRO A 68 9.83 29.31 -7.84
N ARG A 69 8.61 29.80 -7.60
CA ARG A 69 7.42 29.48 -8.40
C ARG A 69 7.58 30.11 -9.78
N SER A 70 8.61 29.72 -10.54
CA SER A 70 8.67 30.01 -11.96
C SER A 70 7.51 29.24 -12.58
N THR A 71 6.61 30.01 -13.16
CA THR A 71 5.44 29.58 -13.91
C THR A 71 5.88 28.61 -15.01
N GLY A 72 5.84 27.32 -14.70
CA GLY A 72 6.20 26.24 -15.59
C GLY A 72 5.30 25.05 -15.32
N ALA A 73 3.99 25.26 -15.40
CA ALA A 73 3.02 24.17 -15.53
C ALA A 73 3.23 23.51 -16.90
N ALA A 74 4.29 22.73 -17.04
CA ALA A 74 4.59 21.90 -18.21
C ALA A 74 4.03 20.48 -18.03
N GLY A 75 2.98 20.32 -17.22
CA GLY A 75 2.26 19.08 -17.02
C GLY A 75 0.78 19.29 -17.33
N LYS A 76 0.15 18.27 -17.92
CA LYS A 76 -1.31 18.24 -18.08
C LYS A 76 -1.96 18.48 -16.72
N SER A 77 -2.90 19.40 -16.67
CA SER A 77 -3.72 19.62 -15.48
C SER A 77 -4.47 18.34 -15.10
N PRO A 78 -4.82 18.14 -13.81
CA PRO A 78 -5.66 17.02 -13.39
C PRO A 78 -6.95 16.88 -14.23
N ASP A 79 -7.52 18.01 -14.65
CA ASP A 79 -8.71 18.07 -15.51
C ASP A 79 -8.43 17.54 -16.93
N GLU A 80 -7.28 17.88 -17.52
CA GLU A 80 -6.88 17.34 -18.83
C GLU A 80 -6.65 15.83 -18.79
N ILE A 81 -6.05 15.32 -17.69
CA ILE A 81 -5.86 13.89 -17.47
C ILE A 81 -7.22 13.18 -17.33
N LEU A 82 -8.16 13.77 -16.58
CA LEU A 82 -9.52 13.26 -16.42
C LEU A 82 -10.28 13.22 -17.75
N GLN A 83 -10.18 14.27 -18.56
CA GLN A 83 -10.80 14.30 -19.88
C GLN A 83 -10.24 13.24 -20.82
N GLU A 84 -8.91 13.06 -20.83
CA GLU A 84 -8.24 12.04 -21.63
C GLU A 84 -8.71 10.64 -21.24
N LYS A 85 -8.74 10.33 -19.93
CA LYS A 85 -9.22 9.04 -19.42
C LYS A 85 -10.69 8.80 -19.75
N SER A 86 -11.52 9.83 -19.66
CA SER A 86 -12.95 9.73 -20.00
C SER A 86 -13.15 9.42 -21.48
N LYS A 87 -12.36 10.02 -22.38
CA LYS A 87 -12.40 9.72 -23.81
C LYS A 87 -11.92 8.31 -24.13
N GLU A 88 -10.88 7.81 -23.45
CA GLU A 88 -10.41 6.43 -23.59
C GLU A 88 -11.45 5.41 -23.14
N LEU A 89 -12.19 5.70 -22.07
CA LEU A 89 -13.28 4.83 -21.60
C LEU A 89 -14.43 4.84 -22.59
N LEU A 90 -14.82 6.01 -23.09
CA LEU A 90 -15.88 6.13 -24.09
C LEU A 90 -15.56 5.36 -25.38
N SER A 91 -14.30 5.37 -25.82
CA SER A 91 -13.90 4.63 -27.04
C SER A 91 -13.84 3.12 -26.86
N LYS A 92 -13.73 2.64 -25.62
CA LYS A 92 -13.74 1.20 -25.28
C LYS A 92 -15.14 0.65 -25.06
N ILE A 93 -16.14 1.50 -24.83
CA ILE A 93 -17.51 1.04 -24.62
C ILE A 93 -18.08 0.56 -25.97
N PRO A 94 -18.50 -0.72 -26.08
CA PRO A 94 -19.15 -1.22 -27.28
C PRO A 94 -20.49 -0.52 -27.49
N GLU A 95 -20.96 -0.47 -28.75
CA GLU A 95 -22.25 0.11 -29.09
C GLU A 95 -23.39 -0.53 -28.28
N ALA A 96 -24.38 0.29 -27.93
CA ALA A 96 -25.55 -0.16 -27.20
C ALA A 96 -26.22 -1.33 -27.95
N PHE A 97 -26.34 -2.47 -27.27
CA PHE A 97 -26.91 -3.67 -27.87
C PHE A 97 -28.38 -3.44 -28.24
N ASP A 98 -28.72 -3.64 -29.51
CA ASP A 98 -30.08 -3.49 -30.00
C ASP A 98 -30.96 -4.66 -29.55
N LEU A 99 -31.69 -4.41 -28.45
CA LEU A 99 -32.63 -5.35 -27.85
C LEU A 99 -33.79 -5.72 -28.80
N LEU A 100 -34.22 -4.81 -29.68
CA LEU A 100 -35.35 -5.05 -30.59
C LEU A 100 -34.93 -6.01 -31.72
N ALA A 101 -33.76 -5.79 -32.30
CA ALA A 101 -33.20 -6.70 -33.30
C ALA A 101 -32.90 -8.08 -32.70
N ALA A 102 -32.37 -8.13 -31.48
CA ALA A 102 -32.12 -9.38 -30.75
C ALA A 102 -33.40 -10.15 -30.44
N SER A 103 -34.45 -9.47 -29.95
CA SER A 103 -35.75 -10.09 -29.66
C SER A 103 -36.46 -10.62 -30.90
N LYS A 104 -36.24 -10.00 -32.07
CA LYS A 104 -36.80 -10.47 -33.35
C LYS A 104 -36.02 -11.67 -33.91
N LYS A 105 -34.69 -11.67 -33.77
CA LYS A 105 -33.80 -12.74 -34.24
C LYS A 105 -33.83 -13.98 -33.34
N HIS A 106 -34.02 -13.78 -32.04
CA HIS A 106 -34.13 -14.82 -31.02
C HIS A 106 -35.44 -14.62 -30.22
N PRO A 107 -36.60 -15.01 -30.79
CA PRO A 107 -37.86 -14.93 -30.07
C PRO A 107 -37.84 -15.89 -28.87
N ILE A 108 -38.37 -15.43 -27.74
CA ILE A 108 -38.44 -16.21 -26.51
C ILE A 108 -39.39 -17.40 -26.76
N LYS A 109 -38.84 -18.61 -26.90
CA LYS A 109 -39.64 -19.82 -27.05
C LYS A 109 -39.93 -20.42 -25.69
N TYR A 110 -41.20 -20.75 -25.46
CA TYR A 110 -41.68 -21.31 -24.20
C TYR A 110 -40.96 -22.60 -23.78
N ASN A 111 -40.53 -23.42 -24.74
CA ASN A 111 -39.83 -24.68 -24.52
C ASN A 111 -38.32 -24.54 -24.20
N GLU A 112 -37.74 -23.36 -24.43
CA GLU A 112 -36.34 -23.03 -24.09
C GLU A 112 -36.25 -22.15 -22.83
N SER A 113 -37.40 -21.72 -22.30
CA SER A 113 -37.50 -21.02 -21.02
C SER A 113 -37.38 -22.04 -19.91
N MET A 114 -36.21 -22.10 -19.27
CA MET A 114 -35.96 -22.93 -18.08
C MET A 114 -36.72 -22.38 -16.87
N ASN A 115 -38.05 -22.37 -16.95
CA ASN A 115 -38.89 -22.35 -15.78
C ASN A 115 -38.93 -23.80 -15.29
N THR A 116 -38.31 -24.05 -14.15
CA THR A 116 -38.49 -25.31 -13.43
C THR A 116 -39.97 -25.40 -13.04
N VAL A 117 -40.75 -26.12 -13.84
CA VAL A 117 -42.13 -26.47 -13.51
C VAL A 117 -42.05 -27.43 -12.33
N LEU A 118 -42.39 -26.95 -11.13
CA LEU A 118 -42.58 -27.80 -9.96
C LEU A 118 -43.88 -28.58 -10.17
N GLN A 119 -43.75 -29.88 -10.46
CA GLN A 119 -44.83 -30.85 -10.25
C GLN A 119 -44.90 -31.25 -8.78
#